data_AF-A0A2K3QAG4-F1
#
_entry.id   AF-A0A2K3QAG4-F1
#
_cell.length_a   1.000
_cell.length_b   1.000
_cell.length_c   1.000
_cell.angle_alpha   90.00
_cell.angle_beta   90.00
_cell.angle_gamma   90.00
#
_symmetry.space_group_name_H-M   'P 1'
#
loop_
_entity.id
_entity.type
_entity.pdbx_description
1 polymer ?
#
loop_
_entity_poly.entity_id
_entity_poly.type
_entity_poly.pdbx_seq_one_letter_code
_entity_poly.pdbx_strand_id
1 'polypeptide(L)'
;MHRPGVHFEILSNPEFLAAGTAVNDLLYPDRILIGSAPTPSGKRAAEALVGVYAAWVPRDRILTTNVWSSELAKLVANSMLAQRISSINSISALCEQTGADVDEVARAIGVDPRIGNKFLMAGIGFGGSCFKKDVLNLVYLADTMGLPEVGEYWRQVVKMNEYARDRFTNRVIKCLNNTLVGKKVTILGYAFKKNTSDTREAPALEMVKTLLEERPREVAVFDPCCNPIVIKDEIQTLLGPVAAGNNISVYGNAYDACRGSTAVVIATEFDEFRNQPVPQPKPVPASQPTPKMIGRKPNPKSDPRPFTSSAPTENDMLALHKHLVQRPGETSDDPLDRFNPEPSCGEDCPDCLQERESMQTGHAAGMGSAEEYRPKERLDWARIADTMAKPRWVFDGRGVIDSREMEKLGVRVESVGRQHRF
;
A
#
# COMPACT_ATOMS: atom_id res chain seq x y z
N MET A 1 3.33 31.50 -19.94
CA MET A 1 4.69 31.82 -20.42
C MET A 1 4.71 31.66 -21.94
N HIS A 2 4.80 32.74 -22.72
CA HIS A 2 4.91 32.66 -24.20
C HIS A 2 6.38 32.91 -24.56
N ARG A 3 7.08 31.88 -25.04
CA ARG A 3 8.48 31.95 -25.49
C ARG A 3 8.55 31.67 -27.00
N PRO A 4 8.20 32.66 -27.86
CA PRO A 4 8.20 32.46 -29.30
C PRO A 4 9.62 32.11 -29.78
N GLY A 5 9.74 31.07 -30.62
CA GLY A 5 11.02 30.54 -31.13
C GLY A 5 11.65 29.42 -30.29
N VAL A 6 11.12 29.12 -29.10
CA VAL A 6 11.58 27.98 -28.28
C VAL A 6 10.72 26.75 -28.61
N HIS A 7 11.38 25.70 -29.07
CA HIS A 7 10.73 24.43 -29.39
C HIS A 7 10.66 23.53 -28.15
N PHE A 8 9.47 23.00 -27.85
CA PHE A 8 9.24 22.08 -26.73
C PHE A 8 8.80 20.72 -27.25
N GLU A 9 9.34 19.66 -26.63
CA GLU A 9 8.87 18.30 -26.81
C GLU A 9 8.14 17.83 -25.55
N ILE A 10 7.05 17.08 -25.75
CA ILE A 10 6.25 16.53 -24.66
C ILE A 10 6.44 15.02 -24.66
N LEU A 11 6.84 14.49 -23.52
CA LEU A 11 6.98 13.06 -23.28
C LEU A 11 6.01 12.61 -22.21
N SER A 12 5.47 11.40 -22.37
CA SER A 12 4.78 10.68 -21.31
C SER A 12 5.76 9.67 -20.71
N ASN A 13 6.06 9.77 -19.42
CA ASN A 13 6.89 8.78 -18.74
C ASN A 13 6.19 8.32 -17.45
N PRO A 14 5.24 7.37 -17.55
CA PRO A 14 4.47 6.91 -16.41
C PRO A 14 5.35 6.20 -15.38
N GLU A 15 5.05 6.45 -14.11
CA GLU A 15 5.66 5.79 -12.97
C GLU A 15 4.98 4.44 -12.68
N PHE A 16 5.74 3.41 -12.29
CA PHE A 16 5.23 2.07 -11.95
C PHE A 16 5.59 1.59 -10.54
N LEU A 17 6.09 2.47 -9.68
CA LEU A 17 6.42 2.09 -8.31
C LEU A 17 5.18 1.82 -7.46
N ALA A 18 5.36 1.08 -6.37
CA ALA A 18 4.36 0.92 -5.34
C ALA A 18 4.83 1.56 -4.02
N ALA A 19 3.92 2.22 -3.30
CA ALA A 19 4.18 2.73 -1.97
C ALA A 19 4.72 1.60 -1.06
N GLY A 20 5.71 1.88 -0.21
CA GLY A 20 6.39 0.88 0.63
C GLY A 20 7.50 0.06 -0.07
N THR A 21 7.65 0.12 -1.39
CA THR A 21 8.76 -0.49 -2.15
C THR A 21 9.42 0.47 -3.16
N ALA A 22 9.13 1.76 -3.06
CA ALA A 22 9.46 2.79 -4.05
C ALA A 22 10.94 2.79 -4.49
N VAL A 23 11.87 2.81 -3.53
CA VAL A 23 13.32 2.82 -3.81
C VAL A 23 13.74 1.57 -4.60
N ASN A 24 13.30 0.40 -4.16
CA ASN A 24 13.61 -0.85 -4.85
C ASN A 24 13.01 -0.88 -6.27
N ASP A 25 11.79 -0.36 -6.44
CA ASP A 25 11.10 -0.34 -7.74
C ASP A 25 11.75 0.65 -8.72
N LEU A 26 12.33 1.75 -8.22
CA LEU A 26 13.10 2.72 -9.01
C LEU A 26 14.47 2.20 -9.45
N LEU A 27 15.14 1.46 -8.56
CA LEU A 27 16.45 0.87 -8.85
C LEU A 27 16.35 -0.37 -9.76
N TYR A 28 15.28 -1.15 -9.62
CA TYR A 28 15.09 -2.41 -10.35
C TYR A 28 13.71 -2.51 -11.01
N PRO A 29 13.37 -1.60 -11.93
CA PRO A 29 12.06 -1.61 -12.57
C PRO A 29 11.90 -2.86 -13.44
N ASP A 30 10.67 -3.39 -13.47
CA ASP A 30 10.28 -4.42 -14.44
C ASP A 30 10.35 -3.86 -15.88
N ARG A 31 9.98 -2.58 -16.04
CA ARG A 31 10.04 -1.82 -17.29
C ARG A 31 10.04 -0.32 -17.03
N ILE A 32 10.61 0.45 -17.95
CA ILE A 32 10.41 1.89 -18.11
C ILE A 32 9.59 2.11 -19.38
N LEU A 33 8.61 3.01 -19.35
CA LEU A 33 7.77 3.34 -20.50
C LEU A 33 7.91 4.83 -20.84
N ILE A 34 8.23 5.13 -22.10
CA ILE A 34 8.39 6.50 -22.61
C ILE A 34 7.53 6.65 -23.88
N GLY A 35 6.54 7.53 -23.83
CA GLY A 35 5.73 7.95 -24.96
C GLY A 35 6.24 9.25 -25.55
N SER A 36 6.34 9.34 -26.89
CA SER A 36 6.72 10.57 -27.59
C SER A 36 5.88 10.80 -28.84
N ALA A 37 5.90 12.02 -29.38
CA ALA A 37 5.33 12.26 -30.70
C ALA A 37 6.08 11.42 -31.77
N PRO A 38 5.41 10.95 -32.84
CA PRO A 38 6.04 10.20 -33.93
C PRO A 38 6.83 11.11 -34.90
N THR A 39 7.41 12.20 -34.40
CA THR A 39 8.23 13.15 -35.16
C THR A 39 9.72 12.88 -34.94
N PRO A 40 10.61 13.33 -35.84
CA PRO A 40 12.06 13.20 -35.63
C PRO A 40 12.54 13.88 -34.34
N SER A 41 11.96 15.04 -33.99
CA SER A 41 12.27 15.78 -32.77
C SER A 41 11.77 15.07 -31.51
N GLY A 42 10.56 14.51 -31.54
CA GLY A 42 10.00 13.73 -30.43
C GLY A 42 10.79 12.46 -30.15
N LYS A 43 11.23 11.75 -31.20
CA LYS A 43 12.11 10.58 -31.07
C LYS A 43 13.47 10.92 -30.47
N ARG A 44 14.06 12.07 -30.84
CA ARG A 44 15.31 12.56 -30.22
C ARG A 44 15.12 12.88 -28.74
N ALA A 45 14.00 13.51 -28.37
CA ALA A 45 13.69 13.79 -26.97
C ALA A 45 13.49 12.49 -26.17
N ALA A 46 12.79 11.51 -26.73
CA ALA A 46 12.64 10.20 -26.10
C ALA A 46 13.99 9.51 -25.90
N GLU A 47 14.87 9.50 -26.90
CA GLU A 47 16.19 8.87 -26.80
C GLU A 47 17.09 9.59 -25.78
N ALA A 48 16.96 10.91 -25.62
CA ALA A 48 17.66 11.62 -24.55
C ALA A 48 17.22 11.14 -23.16
N LEU A 49 15.92 10.94 -22.94
CA LEU A 49 15.40 10.39 -21.68
C LEU A 49 15.77 8.90 -21.50
N VAL A 50 15.78 8.12 -22.58
CA VAL A 50 16.31 6.75 -22.57
C VAL A 50 17.76 6.75 -22.09
N GLY A 51 18.59 7.68 -22.57
CA GLY A 51 19.99 7.81 -22.15
C GLY A 51 20.17 8.03 -20.65
N VAL A 52 19.23 8.75 -20.00
CA VAL A 52 19.22 8.91 -18.54
C VAL A 52 18.97 7.56 -17.85
N TYR A 53 17.87 6.89 -18.19
CA TYR A 53 17.51 5.60 -17.57
C TYR A 53 18.52 4.50 -17.87
N ALA A 54 19.12 4.50 -19.06
CA ALA A 54 20.11 3.52 -19.49
C ALA A 54 21.39 3.53 -18.64
N ALA A 55 21.59 4.55 -17.79
CA ALA A 55 22.70 4.60 -16.85
C ALA A 55 22.62 3.52 -15.75
N TRP A 56 21.42 3.01 -15.43
CA TRP A 56 21.26 1.89 -14.46
C TRP A 56 20.21 0.84 -14.87
N VAL A 57 19.35 1.14 -15.84
CA VAL A 57 18.31 0.23 -16.32
C VAL A 57 18.74 -0.41 -17.65
N PRO A 58 18.73 -1.75 -17.78
CA PRO A 58 18.99 -2.42 -19.04
C PRO A 58 18.09 -1.93 -20.19
N ARG A 59 18.68 -1.68 -21.37
CA ARG A 59 17.98 -1.08 -22.52
C ARG A 59 16.77 -1.89 -22.99
N ASP A 60 16.79 -3.21 -22.83
CA ASP A 60 15.71 -4.15 -23.16
C ASP A 60 14.47 -3.98 -22.26
N ARG A 61 14.60 -3.29 -21.12
CA ARG A 61 13.49 -2.93 -20.24
C ARG A 61 12.94 -1.52 -20.49
N ILE A 62 13.54 -0.74 -21.38
CA ILE A 62 13.10 0.62 -21.70
C ILE A 62 12.28 0.59 -22.99
N LEU A 63 10.96 0.73 -22.84
CA LEU A 63 10.00 0.69 -23.92
C LEU A 63 9.67 2.09 -24.41
N THR A 64 9.76 2.32 -25.71
CA THR A 64 9.38 3.59 -26.35
C THR A 64 8.14 3.41 -27.22
N THR A 65 7.15 4.29 -27.10
CA THR A 65 5.89 4.25 -27.86
C THR A 65 5.39 5.67 -28.16
N ASN A 66 4.17 5.83 -28.68
CA ASN A 66 3.55 7.15 -28.80
C ASN A 66 2.96 7.64 -27.45
N VAL A 67 2.75 8.96 -27.31
CA VAL A 67 2.25 9.58 -26.06
C VAL A 67 0.97 8.91 -25.56
N TRP A 68 -0.04 8.80 -26.41
CA TRP A 68 -1.35 8.25 -26.04
C TRP A 68 -1.27 6.78 -25.61
N SER A 69 -0.51 5.96 -26.34
CA SER A 69 -0.29 4.55 -25.98
C SER A 69 0.45 4.40 -24.65
N SER A 70 1.35 5.31 -24.31
CA SER A 70 2.04 5.32 -23.02
C SER A 70 1.07 5.60 -21.86
N GLU A 71 0.24 6.64 -22.00
CA GLU A 71 -0.75 7.03 -21.00
C GLU A 71 -1.82 5.94 -20.80
N LEU A 72 -2.37 5.42 -21.90
CA LEU A 72 -3.37 4.35 -21.85
C LEU A 72 -2.79 3.06 -21.25
N ALA A 73 -1.55 2.70 -21.57
CA ALA A 73 -0.90 1.52 -21.01
C ALA A 73 -0.78 1.60 -19.48
N LYS A 74 -0.56 2.80 -18.92
CA LYS A 74 -0.54 2.98 -17.46
C LYS A 74 -1.91 2.76 -16.84
N LEU A 75 -2.97 3.35 -17.41
CA LEU A 75 -4.34 3.16 -16.94
C LEU A 75 -4.75 1.69 -16.99
N VAL A 76 -4.52 1.03 -18.14
CA VAL A 76 -4.87 -0.39 -18.33
C VAL A 76 -4.07 -1.30 -17.40
N ALA A 77 -2.77 -1.04 -17.19
CA ALA A 77 -1.97 -1.85 -16.28
C ALA A 77 -2.50 -1.79 -14.83
N ASN A 78 -2.81 -0.59 -14.34
CA ASN A 78 -3.37 -0.43 -12.99
C ASN A 78 -4.78 -1.05 -12.88
N SER A 79 -5.62 -0.91 -13.90
CA SER A 79 -6.94 -1.55 -13.95
C SER A 79 -6.87 -3.07 -13.96
N MET A 80 -5.91 -3.67 -14.68
CA MET A 80 -5.68 -5.11 -14.68
C MET A 80 -5.20 -5.63 -13.31
N LEU A 81 -4.34 -4.88 -12.61
CA LEU A 81 -3.93 -5.23 -11.24
C LEU A 81 -5.11 -5.18 -10.26
N ALA A 82 -5.92 -4.13 -10.33
CA ALA A 82 -7.15 -4.00 -9.53
C ALA A 82 -8.14 -5.12 -9.83
N GLN A 83 -8.30 -5.48 -11.11
CA GLN A 83 -9.19 -6.56 -11.54
C GLN A 83 -8.80 -7.91 -10.93
N ARG A 84 -7.50 -8.23 -10.82
CA ARG A 84 -7.06 -9.48 -10.19
C ARG A 84 -7.49 -9.56 -8.72
N ILE A 85 -7.35 -8.45 -7.98
CA ILE A 85 -7.80 -8.36 -6.58
C ILE A 85 -9.32 -8.53 -6.50
N SER A 86 -10.08 -7.80 -7.31
CA SER A 86 -11.56 -7.94 -7.33
C SER A 86 -12.01 -9.34 -7.75
N SER A 87 -11.29 -9.98 -8.68
CA SER A 87 -11.59 -11.35 -9.13
C SER A 87 -11.38 -12.35 -8.00
N ILE A 88 -10.26 -12.30 -7.27
CA ILE A 88 -10.06 -13.24 -6.17
C ILE A 88 -11.00 -12.94 -4.99
N ASN A 89 -11.36 -11.67 -4.76
CA ASN A 89 -12.34 -11.30 -3.74
C ASN A 89 -13.75 -11.82 -4.06
N SER A 90 -14.16 -11.84 -5.33
CA SER A 90 -15.46 -12.44 -5.70
C SER A 90 -15.47 -13.94 -5.43
N ILE A 91 -14.36 -14.63 -5.70
CA ILE A 91 -14.20 -16.06 -5.40
C ILE A 91 -14.15 -16.31 -3.90
N SER A 92 -13.59 -15.39 -3.10
CA SER A 92 -13.61 -15.50 -1.63
C SER A 92 -15.04 -15.63 -1.08
N ALA A 93 -16.00 -14.93 -1.70
CA ALA A 93 -17.40 -15.02 -1.31
C ALA A 93 -18.00 -16.40 -1.57
N LEU A 94 -17.62 -17.01 -2.69
CA LEU A 94 -18.04 -18.37 -3.05
C LEU A 94 -17.40 -19.41 -2.11
N CYS A 95 -16.12 -19.24 -1.77
CA CYS A 95 -15.38 -20.13 -0.88
C CYS A 95 -16.07 -20.25 0.49
N GLU A 96 -16.49 -19.12 1.06
CA GLU A 96 -17.18 -19.09 2.36
C GLU A 96 -18.56 -19.77 2.34
N GLN A 97 -19.24 -19.82 1.20
CA GLN A 97 -20.53 -20.52 1.06
C GLN A 97 -20.38 -22.02 0.81
N THR A 98 -19.27 -22.41 0.19
CA THR A 98 -19.04 -23.79 -0.28
C THR A 98 -18.13 -24.60 0.63
N GLY A 99 -17.41 -23.95 1.54
CA GLY A 99 -16.43 -24.59 2.42
C GLY A 99 -15.03 -24.73 1.82
N ALA A 100 -14.77 -24.13 0.66
CA ALA A 100 -13.43 -24.01 0.11
C ALA A 100 -12.62 -22.91 0.85
N ASP A 101 -11.29 -22.97 0.73
CA ASP A 101 -10.37 -21.94 1.22
C ASP A 101 -9.84 -21.12 0.03
N VAL A 102 -10.04 -19.80 0.06
CA VAL A 102 -9.61 -18.89 -1.02
C VAL A 102 -8.10 -18.92 -1.25
N ASP A 103 -7.28 -19.12 -0.22
CA ASP A 103 -5.82 -19.17 -0.35
C ASP A 103 -5.38 -20.47 -1.02
N GLU A 104 -6.14 -21.57 -0.84
CA GLU A 104 -5.92 -22.80 -1.58
C GLU A 104 -6.28 -22.66 -3.06
N VAL A 105 -7.42 -22.02 -3.35
CA VAL A 105 -7.85 -21.73 -4.72
C VAL A 105 -6.86 -20.79 -5.41
N ALA A 106 -6.46 -19.69 -4.76
CA ALA A 106 -5.49 -18.72 -5.27
C ALA A 106 -4.15 -19.39 -5.61
N ARG A 107 -3.67 -20.28 -4.73
CA ARG A 107 -2.46 -21.06 -4.96
C ARG A 107 -2.61 -21.98 -6.16
N ALA A 108 -3.72 -22.71 -6.25
CA ALA A 108 -3.98 -23.67 -7.33
C ALA A 108 -4.07 -23.01 -8.71
N ILE A 109 -4.69 -21.83 -8.83
CA ILE A 109 -4.73 -21.09 -10.12
C ILE A 109 -3.41 -20.35 -10.40
N GLY A 110 -2.71 -19.92 -9.35
CA GLY A 110 -1.47 -19.13 -9.46
C GLY A 110 -0.25 -19.91 -9.95
N VAL A 111 -0.29 -21.25 -9.93
CA VAL A 111 0.77 -22.08 -10.53
C VAL A 111 0.77 -22.06 -12.05
N ASP A 112 -0.36 -21.70 -12.68
CA ASP A 112 -0.42 -21.53 -14.12
C ASP A 112 0.36 -20.26 -14.51
N PRO A 113 1.46 -20.36 -15.28
CA PRO A 113 2.30 -19.22 -15.61
C PRO A 113 1.58 -18.16 -16.47
N ARG A 114 0.47 -18.51 -17.13
CA ARG A 114 -0.36 -17.56 -17.89
C ARG A 114 -1.19 -16.67 -16.95
N ILE A 115 -1.47 -17.15 -15.74
CA ILE A 115 -2.18 -16.40 -14.70
C ILE A 115 -1.18 -15.73 -13.76
N GLY A 116 -0.16 -16.46 -13.31
CA GLY A 116 0.83 -16.02 -12.34
C GLY A 116 0.29 -15.93 -10.91
N ASN A 117 1.18 -15.94 -9.92
CA ASN A 117 0.86 -16.06 -8.49
C ASN A 117 0.74 -14.73 -7.72
N LYS A 118 0.96 -13.58 -8.37
CA LYS A 118 0.92 -12.26 -7.73
C LYS A 118 -0.47 -11.64 -7.80
N PHE A 119 -0.78 -10.71 -6.88
CA PHE A 119 -2.07 -9.99 -6.85
C PHE A 119 -3.30 -10.93 -6.77
N LEU A 120 -3.14 -12.08 -6.09
CA LEU A 120 -4.20 -13.07 -5.84
C LEU A 120 -4.46 -13.26 -4.35
N MET A 121 -4.19 -12.23 -3.54
CA MET A 121 -4.49 -12.24 -2.11
C MET A 121 -5.87 -11.63 -1.90
N ALA A 122 -6.80 -12.43 -1.40
CA ALA A 122 -8.13 -11.94 -1.05
C ALA A 122 -8.09 -11.13 0.26
N GLY A 123 -9.05 -10.23 0.42
CA GLY A 123 -9.19 -9.42 1.63
C GLY A 123 -10.36 -8.44 1.54
N ILE A 124 -10.36 -7.43 2.40
CA ILE A 124 -11.43 -6.43 2.50
C ILE A 124 -11.49 -5.43 1.34
N GLY A 125 -10.67 -5.61 0.31
CA GLY A 125 -10.58 -4.73 -0.85
C GLY A 125 -9.23 -4.05 -1.00
N PHE A 126 -8.98 -3.52 -2.19
CA PHE A 126 -7.88 -2.63 -2.47
C PHE A 126 -8.23 -1.19 -2.07
N GLY A 127 -7.19 -0.42 -1.74
CA GLY A 127 -7.27 1.03 -1.54
C GLY A 127 -6.14 1.75 -2.28
N GLY A 128 -5.81 2.95 -1.82
CA GLY A 128 -4.77 3.80 -2.41
C GLY A 128 -5.30 4.65 -3.57
N SER A 129 -4.60 5.75 -3.83
CA SER A 129 -5.02 6.79 -4.78
C SER A 129 -5.03 6.36 -6.26
N CYS A 130 -4.42 5.21 -6.60
CA CYS A 130 -4.22 4.79 -7.98
C CYS A 130 -5.37 3.92 -8.51
N PHE A 131 -5.68 2.79 -7.89
CA PHE A 131 -6.54 1.77 -8.52
C PHE A 131 -7.96 2.26 -8.80
N LYS A 132 -8.69 2.74 -7.78
CA LYS A 132 -10.07 3.22 -7.97
C LYS A 132 -10.12 4.37 -8.96
N LYS A 133 -9.22 5.34 -8.82
CA LYS A 133 -9.09 6.49 -9.72
C LYS A 133 -8.85 6.07 -11.17
N ASP A 134 -7.90 5.18 -11.42
CA ASP A 134 -7.50 4.80 -12.78
C ASP A 134 -8.57 3.93 -13.45
N VAL A 135 -9.22 3.03 -12.70
CA VAL A 135 -10.36 2.26 -13.21
C VAL A 135 -11.51 3.20 -13.56
N LEU A 136 -11.87 4.14 -12.69
CA LEU A 136 -12.94 5.09 -12.98
C LEU A 136 -12.61 6.05 -14.13
N ASN A 137 -11.34 6.45 -14.29
CA ASN A 137 -10.90 7.20 -15.47
C ASN A 137 -11.00 6.37 -16.75
N LEU A 138 -10.66 5.08 -16.70
CA LEU A 138 -10.83 4.18 -17.85
C LEU A 138 -12.30 3.98 -18.22
N VAL A 139 -13.18 3.86 -17.22
CA VAL A 139 -14.63 3.80 -17.41
C VAL A 139 -15.14 5.08 -18.06
N TYR A 140 -14.75 6.24 -17.53
CA TYR A 140 -15.12 7.55 -18.09
C TYR A 140 -14.61 7.72 -19.53
N LEU A 141 -13.38 7.31 -19.81
CA LEU A 141 -12.81 7.33 -21.16
C LEU A 141 -13.61 6.44 -22.14
N ALA A 142 -13.99 5.23 -21.71
CA ALA A 142 -14.81 4.34 -22.52
C ALA A 142 -16.20 4.93 -22.80
N ASP A 143 -16.87 5.45 -21.77
CA ASP A 143 -18.20 6.05 -21.86
C ASP A 143 -18.18 7.27 -22.81
N THR A 144 -17.18 8.16 -22.68
CA THR A 144 -17.04 9.34 -23.56
C THR A 144 -16.69 9.00 -25.01
N MET A 145 -16.10 7.83 -25.25
CA MET A 145 -15.84 7.31 -26.60
C MET A 145 -17.03 6.54 -27.19
N GLY A 146 -18.15 6.45 -26.48
CA GLY A 146 -19.33 5.70 -26.94
C GLY A 146 -19.16 4.19 -26.85
N LEU A 147 -18.39 3.70 -25.87
CA LEU A 147 -18.13 2.27 -25.61
C LEU A 147 -18.72 1.82 -24.25
N PRO A 148 -20.04 1.86 -24.06
CA PRO A 148 -20.67 1.63 -22.75
C PRO A 148 -20.46 0.19 -22.23
N GLU A 149 -20.34 -0.82 -23.10
CA GLU A 149 -20.07 -2.21 -22.68
C GLU A 149 -18.68 -2.34 -22.06
N VAL A 150 -17.69 -1.61 -22.60
CA VAL A 150 -16.33 -1.57 -22.05
C VAL A 150 -16.33 -0.82 -20.72
N GLY A 151 -17.05 0.31 -20.64
CA GLY A 151 -17.26 1.06 -19.41
C GLY A 151 -17.87 0.20 -18.30
N GLU A 152 -18.95 -0.53 -18.58
CA GLU A 152 -19.61 -1.37 -17.58
C GLU A 152 -18.73 -2.55 -17.14
N TYR A 153 -17.98 -3.17 -18.05
CA TYR A 153 -17.03 -4.23 -17.70
C TYR A 153 -16.01 -3.77 -16.65
N TRP A 154 -15.38 -2.62 -16.86
CA TRP A 154 -14.40 -2.08 -15.90
C TRP A 154 -15.05 -1.55 -14.63
N ARG A 155 -16.29 -1.05 -14.70
CA ARG A 155 -17.06 -0.61 -13.52
C ARG A 155 -17.28 -1.74 -12.52
N GLN A 156 -17.41 -2.99 -12.99
CA GLN A 156 -17.55 -4.15 -12.12
C GLN A 156 -16.33 -4.38 -11.20
N VAL A 157 -15.14 -3.95 -11.61
CA VAL A 157 -13.94 -4.05 -10.76
C VAL A 157 -14.10 -3.23 -9.48
N VAL A 158 -14.63 -2.00 -9.58
CA VAL A 158 -14.87 -1.12 -8.44
C VAL A 158 -16.07 -1.61 -7.62
N LYS A 159 -17.18 -1.97 -8.27
CA LYS A 159 -18.37 -2.51 -7.58
C LYS A 159 -18.04 -3.75 -6.73
N MET A 160 -17.21 -4.65 -7.26
CA MET A 160 -16.78 -5.84 -6.52
C MET A 160 -15.87 -5.50 -5.33
N ASN A 161 -15.05 -4.45 -5.45
CA ASN A 161 -14.21 -3.96 -4.35
C ASN A 161 -15.06 -3.40 -3.20
N GLU A 162 -16.05 -2.58 -3.53
CA GLU A 162 -17.02 -2.02 -2.58
C GLU A 162 -17.84 -3.14 -1.91
N TYR A 163 -18.34 -4.09 -2.70
CA TYR A 163 -19.03 -5.28 -2.18
C TYR A 163 -18.18 -6.08 -1.19
N ALA A 164 -16.91 -6.33 -1.51
CA ALA A 164 -16.01 -7.09 -0.64
C ALA A 164 -15.83 -6.42 0.73
N ARG A 165 -15.62 -5.10 0.74
CA ARG A 165 -15.53 -4.28 1.94
C ARG A 165 -16.84 -4.32 2.74
N ASP A 166 -17.95 -3.95 2.10
CA ASP A 166 -19.24 -3.76 2.78
C ASP A 166 -19.73 -5.07 3.38
N ARG A 167 -19.56 -6.18 2.65
CA ARG A 167 -19.93 -7.51 3.13
C ARG A 167 -19.11 -7.92 4.36
N PHE A 168 -17.83 -7.59 4.40
CA PHE A 168 -16.99 -7.89 5.55
C PHE A 168 -17.39 -7.06 6.77
N THR A 169 -17.61 -5.75 6.60
CA THR A 169 -18.09 -4.89 7.70
C THR A 169 -19.44 -5.34 8.23
N ASN A 170 -20.37 -5.68 7.34
CA ASN A 170 -21.68 -6.22 7.74
C ASN A 170 -21.57 -7.58 8.45
N ARG A 171 -20.57 -8.40 8.12
CA ARG A 171 -20.29 -9.64 8.86
C ARG A 171 -19.86 -9.35 10.29
N VAL A 172 -19.01 -8.33 10.51
CA VAL A 172 -18.62 -7.89 11.87
C VAL A 172 -19.87 -7.57 12.69
N ILE A 173 -20.76 -6.73 12.16
CA ILE A 173 -22.00 -6.32 12.83
C ILE A 173 -22.89 -7.54 13.12
N LYS A 174 -23.05 -8.44 12.14
CA LYS A 174 -23.85 -9.66 12.27
C LYS A 174 -23.34 -10.61 13.36
N CYS A 175 -22.03 -10.87 13.40
CA CYS A 175 -21.38 -11.71 14.41
C CYS A 175 -21.45 -11.08 15.82
N LEU A 176 -21.62 -9.76 15.88
CA LEU A 176 -21.88 -9.01 17.10
C LEU A 176 -23.39 -8.82 17.35
N ASN A 177 -24.21 -9.81 16.99
CA ASN A 177 -25.66 -9.84 17.26
C ASN A 177 -26.44 -8.68 16.64
N ASN A 178 -26.01 -8.17 15.48
CA ASN A 178 -26.62 -7.04 14.77
C ASN A 178 -26.74 -5.75 15.62
N THR A 179 -25.81 -5.54 16.56
CA THR A 179 -25.74 -4.29 17.33
C THR A 179 -24.34 -4.04 17.85
N LEU A 180 -23.88 -2.79 17.70
CA LEU A 180 -22.62 -2.34 18.29
C LEU A 180 -22.81 -1.48 19.54
N VAL A 181 -24.05 -1.13 19.91
CA VAL A 181 -24.35 -0.32 21.10
C VAL A 181 -23.75 -0.96 22.35
N GLY A 182 -23.00 -0.17 23.12
CA GLY A 182 -22.31 -0.66 24.31
C GLY A 182 -21.01 -1.44 24.05
N LYS A 183 -20.65 -1.70 22.79
CA LYS A 183 -19.46 -2.46 22.38
C LYS A 183 -18.35 -1.55 21.89
N LYS A 184 -17.11 -1.94 22.19
CA LYS A 184 -15.91 -1.34 21.61
C LYS A 184 -15.40 -2.23 20.48
N VAL A 185 -15.17 -1.63 19.31
CA VAL A 185 -14.58 -2.30 18.14
C VAL A 185 -13.26 -1.63 17.83
N THR A 186 -12.17 -2.40 17.78
CA THR A 186 -10.84 -1.89 17.43
C THR A 186 -10.53 -2.20 15.98
N ILE A 187 -10.04 -1.22 15.24
CA ILE A 187 -9.46 -1.37 13.91
C ILE A 187 -7.93 -1.35 14.05
N LEU A 188 -7.27 -2.44 13.66
CA LEU A 188 -5.83 -2.54 13.53
C LEU A 188 -5.43 -2.36 12.07
N GLY A 189 -4.69 -1.29 11.80
CA GLY A 189 -4.36 -0.83 10.46
C GLY A 189 -5.37 0.19 9.94
N TYR A 190 -4.87 1.36 9.56
CA TYR A 190 -5.62 2.45 8.97
C TYR A 190 -5.09 2.80 7.57
N ALA A 191 -3.77 2.71 7.34
CA ALA A 191 -3.18 2.86 6.02
C ALA A 191 -3.75 1.85 5.01
N PHE A 192 -3.77 2.20 3.72
CA PHE A 192 -4.39 1.33 2.71
C PHE A 192 -3.64 0.00 2.48
N LYS A 193 -2.35 -0.05 2.85
CA LYS A 193 -1.45 -1.20 2.77
C LYS A 193 -0.36 -1.09 3.85
N LYS A 194 0.39 -2.17 4.09
CA LYS A 194 1.54 -2.12 5.01
C LYS A 194 2.69 -1.24 4.51
N ASN A 195 3.54 -0.81 5.45
CA ASN A 195 4.78 -0.04 5.23
C ASN A 195 4.57 1.32 4.55
N THR A 196 3.45 1.98 4.84
CA THR A 196 3.18 3.34 4.37
C THR A 196 2.25 4.03 5.35
N SER A 197 2.33 5.36 5.41
CA SER A 197 1.41 6.23 6.15
C SER A 197 0.28 6.77 5.25
N ASP A 198 0.22 6.34 3.98
CA ASP A 198 -0.80 6.80 3.03
C ASP A 198 -2.18 6.18 3.36
N THR A 199 -3.15 7.05 3.62
CA THR A 199 -4.51 6.73 4.05
C THR A 199 -5.54 6.95 2.94
N ARG A 200 -5.13 7.46 1.77
CA ARG A 200 -6.05 7.80 0.68
C ARG A 200 -6.78 6.56 0.17
N GLU A 201 -8.11 6.64 0.08
CA GLU A 201 -8.99 5.53 -0.30
C GLU A 201 -8.74 4.26 0.54
N ALA A 202 -8.29 4.39 1.80
CA ALA A 202 -8.08 3.25 2.67
C ALA A 202 -9.41 2.56 2.99
N PRO A 203 -9.48 1.21 2.89
CA PRO A 203 -10.70 0.48 3.27
C PRO A 203 -11.13 0.74 4.72
N ALA A 204 -10.16 0.99 5.62
CA ALA A 204 -10.40 1.24 7.04
C ALA A 204 -11.32 2.44 7.31
N LEU A 205 -11.19 3.55 6.57
CA LEU A 205 -12.02 4.74 6.76
C LEU A 205 -13.50 4.45 6.49
N GLU A 206 -13.80 3.79 5.37
CA GLU A 206 -15.17 3.41 5.00
C GLU A 206 -15.74 2.37 5.99
N MET A 207 -14.90 1.45 6.49
CA MET A 207 -15.32 0.53 7.56
C MET A 207 -15.67 1.29 8.84
N VAL A 208 -14.83 2.24 9.26
CA VAL A 208 -15.08 3.10 10.44
C VAL A 208 -16.41 3.82 10.27
N LYS A 209 -16.67 4.40 9.09
CA LYS A 209 -17.95 5.05 8.78
C LYS A 209 -19.16 4.14 9.02
N THR A 210 -19.19 2.96 8.40
CA THR A 210 -20.32 2.01 8.57
C THR A 210 -20.44 1.52 10.01
N LEU A 211 -19.33 1.30 10.72
CA LEU A 211 -19.37 0.89 12.13
C LEU A 211 -19.96 2.00 13.03
N LEU A 212 -19.69 3.28 12.74
CA LEU A 212 -20.20 4.41 13.52
C LEU A 212 -21.70 4.63 13.32
N GLU A 213 -22.26 4.25 12.17
CA GLU A 213 -23.71 4.30 11.92
C GLU A 213 -24.48 3.41 12.90
N GLU A 214 -23.87 2.34 13.41
CA GLU A 214 -24.42 1.43 14.43
C GLU A 214 -24.27 1.92 15.88
N ARG A 215 -23.74 3.14 16.07
CA ARG A 215 -23.55 3.81 17.39
C ARG A 215 -22.86 2.95 18.44
N PRO A 216 -21.61 2.52 18.18
CA PRO A 216 -20.83 1.75 19.14
C PRO A 216 -20.53 2.54 20.40
N ARG A 217 -20.14 1.84 21.49
CA ARG A 217 -19.56 2.53 22.67
C ARG A 217 -18.28 3.27 22.27
N GLU A 218 -17.49 2.67 21.39
CA GLU A 218 -16.24 3.24 20.89
C GLU A 218 -15.78 2.51 19.62
N VAL A 219 -15.29 3.26 18.63
CA VAL A 219 -14.40 2.75 17.58
C VAL A 219 -12.97 3.17 17.92
N ALA A 220 -12.11 2.20 18.22
CA ALA A 220 -10.69 2.42 18.49
C ALA A 220 -9.89 2.17 17.23
N VAL A 221 -8.92 3.04 16.90
CA VAL A 221 -8.04 2.86 15.73
C VAL A 221 -6.59 2.85 16.18
N PHE A 222 -5.81 1.93 15.64
CA PHE A 222 -4.35 1.92 15.77
C PHE A 222 -3.72 1.55 14.43
N ASP A 223 -2.72 2.33 14.02
CA ASP A 223 -1.87 2.03 12.87
C ASP A 223 -0.41 2.29 13.24
N PRO A 224 0.53 1.39 12.93
CA PRO A 224 1.93 1.55 13.33
C PRO A 224 2.69 2.62 12.53
N CYS A 225 2.22 2.98 11.34
CA CYS A 225 2.88 3.90 10.41
C CYS A 225 2.22 5.29 10.33
N CYS A 226 0.94 5.41 10.67
CA CYS A 226 0.21 6.68 10.64
C CYS A 226 0.28 7.43 11.98
N ASN A 227 0.35 8.75 11.92
CA ASN A 227 0.30 9.61 13.10
C ASN A 227 -1.12 9.66 13.68
N PRO A 228 -1.34 9.32 14.98
CA PRO A 228 -2.66 9.34 15.60
C PRO A 228 -3.39 10.67 15.51
N ILE A 229 -2.66 11.79 15.58
CA ILE A 229 -3.23 13.15 15.48
C ILE A 229 -3.79 13.36 14.07
N VAL A 230 -3.00 13.00 13.04
CA VAL A 230 -3.38 13.12 11.63
C VAL A 230 -4.58 12.23 11.30
N ILE A 231 -4.58 10.97 11.75
CA ILE A 231 -5.72 10.06 11.55
C ILE A 231 -6.98 10.62 12.20
N LYS A 232 -6.87 11.16 13.42
CA LYS A 232 -8.02 11.69 14.14
C LYS A 232 -8.63 12.89 13.40
N ASP A 233 -7.80 13.82 12.94
CA ASP A 233 -8.22 14.98 12.16
C ASP A 233 -8.84 14.57 10.82
N GLU A 234 -8.23 13.60 10.13
CA GLU A 234 -8.72 13.06 8.87
C GLU A 234 -10.11 12.42 9.03
N ILE A 235 -10.29 11.57 10.04
CA ILE A 235 -11.58 10.93 10.34
C ILE A 235 -12.63 12.00 10.66
N GLN A 236 -12.30 13.01 11.46
CA GLN A 236 -13.21 14.10 11.81
C GLN A 236 -13.62 14.91 10.58
N THR A 237 -12.66 15.22 9.71
CA THR A 237 -12.88 16.01 8.49
C THR A 237 -13.71 15.25 7.46
N LEU A 238 -13.39 13.97 7.21
CA LEU A 238 -14.02 13.18 6.15
C LEU A 238 -15.37 12.60 6.56
N LEU A 239 -15.57 12.26 7.83
CA LEU A 239 -16.84 11.71 8.32
C LEU A 239 -17.75 12.76 8.96
N GLY A 240 -17.23 13.94 9.30
CA GLY A 240 -17.98 15.11 9.75
C GLY A 240 -19.00 14.79 10.84
N PRO A 241 -20.32 15.00 10.60
CA PRO A 241 -21.37 14.76 11.59
C PRO A 241 -21.40 13.33 12.15
N VAL A 242 -21.04 12.32 11.34
CA VAL A 242 -21.04 10.92 11.77
C VAL A 242 -19.98 10.69 12.84
N ALA A 243 -18.82 11.33 12.71
CA ALA A 243 -17.77 11.27 13.72
C ALA A 243 -18.12 12.11 14.96
N ALA A 244 -18.66 13.32 14.79
CA ALA A 244 -18.98 14.21 15.90
C ALA A 244 -20.04 13.65 16.87
N GLY A 245 -20.97 12.83 16.36
CA GLY A 245 -22.01 12.17 17.16
C GLY A 245 -21.60 10.86 17.82
N ASN A 246 -20.37 10.38 17.62
CA ASN A 246 -19.91 9.07 18.07
C ASN A 246 -18.56 9.15 18.80
N ASN A 247 -18.23 8.09 19.53
CA ASN A 247 -16.97 7.99 20.25
C ASN A 247 -15.91 7.29 19.38
N ILE A 248 -14.92 8.05 18.92
CA ILE A 248 -13.78 7.56 18.13
C ILE A 248 -12.49 7.95 18.85
N SER A 249 -11.61 6.97 19.06
CA SER A 249 -10.32 7.17 19.69
C SER A 249 -9.22 6.60 18.81
N VAL A 250 -8.19 7.38 18.54
CA VAL A 250 -6.98 6.92 17.87
C VAL A 250 -5.88 6.74 18.92
N TYR A 251 -5.28 5.56 18.96
CA TYR A 251 -4.34 5.16 20.00
C TYR A 251 -2.92 5.13 19.47
N GLY A 252 -1.94 5.42 20.32
CA GLY A 252 -0.51 5.31 20.00
C GLY A 252 0.06 3.90 20.13
N ASN A 253 -0.67 2.94 20.72
CA ASN A 253 -0.26 1.53 20.81
C ASN A 253 -1.44 0.56 20.66
N ALA A 254 -1.16 -0.63 20.09
CA ALA A 254 -2.18 -1.64 19.81
C ALA A 254 -2.84 -2.22 21.07
N TYR A 255 -2.10 -2.35 22.18
CA TYR A 255 -2.60 -2.99 23.41
C TYR A 255 -3.69 -2.14 24.06
N ASP A 256 -3.50 -0.83 24.15
CA ASP A 256 -4.51 0.09 24.68
C ASP A 256 -5.70 0.23 23.73
N ALA A 257 -5.44 0.22 22.43
CA ALA A 257 -6.50 0.18 21.42
C ALA A 257 -7.40 -1.04 21.60
N CYS A 258 -6.84 -2.22 21.87
CA CYS A 258 -7.57 -3.49 22.02
C CYS A 258 -8.17 -3.71 23.41
N ARG A 259 -7.72 -2.96 24.43
CA ARG A 259 -8.18 -3.13 25.81
C ARG A 259 -9.68 -2.89 25.92
N GLY A 260 -10.40 -3.88 26.45
CA GLY A 260 -11.84 -3.85 26.64
C GLY A 260 -12.66 -3.92 25.35
N SER A 261 -12.03 -4.27 24.22
CA SER A 261 -12.71 -4.43 22.94
C SER A 261 -13.47 -5.74 22.88
N THR A 262 -14.69 -5.70 22.35
CA THR A 262 -15.49 -6.90 22.04
C THR A 262 -15.01 -7.53 20.74
N ALA A 263 -14.59 -6.69 19.79
CA ALA A 263 -14.06 -7.12 18.51
C ALA A 263 -12.79 -6.35 18.15
N VAL A 264 -11.84 -7.06 17.54
CA VAL A 264 -10.67 -6.49 16.87
C VAL A 264 -10.77 -6.84 15.40
N VAL A 265 -10.60 -5.86 14.52
CA VAL A 265 -10.70 -6.00 13.07
C VAL A 265 -9.34 -5.66 12.48
N ILE A 266 -8.75 -6.57 11.71
CA ILE A 266 -7.48 -6.33 11.04
C ILE A 266 -7.78 -5.84 9.63
N ALA A 267 -7.55 -4.54 9.40
CA ALA A 267 -7.84 -3.88 8.13
C ALA A 267 -6.59 -3.67 7.25
N THR A 268 -5.39 -3.79 7.81
CA THR A 268 -4.13 -3.65 7.05
C THR A 268 -3.14 -4.76 7.43
N GLU A 269 -2.44 -5.30 6.44
CA GLU A 269 -1.61 -6.52 6.55
C GLU A 269 -0.22 -6.30 7.17
N PHE A 270 -0.09 -5.45 8.19
CA PHE A 270 1.19 -5.22 8.86
C PHE A 270 1.75 -6.51 9.47
N ASP A 271 3.07 -6.70 9.32
CA ASP A 271 3.72 -7.94 9.76
C ASP A 271 3.72 -8.08 11.30
N GLU A 272 3.60 -6.98 12.03
CA GLU A 272 3.44 -6.92 13.50
C GLU A 272 2.16 -7.62 13.97
N PHE A 273 1.10 -7.62 13.15
CA PHE A 273 -0.20 -8.19 13.51
C PHE A 273 -0.22 -9.71 13.33
N ARG A 274 0.73 -10.28 12.60
CA ARG A 274 0.78 -11.73 12.35
C ARG A 274 1.03 -12.49 13.65
N ASN A 275 0.28 -13.57 13.87
CA ASN A 275 0.58 -14.54 14.94
C ASN A 275 1.42 -15.74 14.45
N GLN A 276 1.78 -15.77 13.15
CA GLN A 276 2.61 -16.80 12.55
C GLN A 276 3.83 -16.24 11.80
N PRO A 277 4.91 -17.03 11.65
CA PRO A 277 6.01 -16.70 10.75
C PRO A 277 5.50 -16.40 9.34
N VAL A 278 6.10 -15.40 8.69
CA VAL A 278 5.86 -15.16 7.26
C VAL A 278 6.17 -16.47 6.51
N PRO A 279 5.24 -17.00 5.69
CA PRO A 279 5.49 -18.23 4.94
C PRO A 279 6.74 -18.05 4.09
N GLN A 280 7.80 -18.82 4.38
CA GLN A 280 8.99 -18.82 3.53
C GLN A 280 8.63 -19.45 2.18
N PRO A 281 9.03 -18.85 1.05
CA PRO A 281 8.83 -19.49 -0.24
C PRO A 281 9.59 -20.82 -0.24
N LYS A 282 8.85 -21.94 -0.33
CA LYS A 282 9.48 -23.26 -0.48
C LYS A 282 10.33 -23.26 -1.76
N PRO A 283 11.59 -23.71 -1.72
CA PRO A 283 12.38 -23.86 -2.93
C PRO A 283 11.65 -24.81 -3.89
N VAL A 284 11.38 -24.32 -5.10
CA VAL A 284 10.77 -25.13 -6.17
C VAL A 284 11.80 -26.18 -6.61
N PRO A 285 11.44 -27.47 -6.72
CA PRO A 285 12.33 -28.50 -7.25
C PRO A 285 12.83 -28.12 -8.66
N ALA A 286 14.12 -28.26 -8.90
CA ALA A 286 14.85 -27.74 -10.07
C ALA A 286 14.55 -28.46 -11.41
N SER A 287 13.37 -29.03 -11.61
CA SER A 287 13.11 -29.94 -12.74
C SER A 287 11.87 -29.59 -13.55
N GLN A 288 11.80 -28.37 -14.09
CA GLN A 288 11.02 -28.08 -15.30
C GLN A 288 11.72 -26.98 -16.12
N PRO A 289 11.88 -27.13 -17.44
CA PRO A 289 12.32 -26.04 -18.29
C PRO A 289 11.18 -25.01 -18.34
N THR A 290 11.33 -23.92 -17.58
CA THR A 290 10.42 -22.79 -17.65
C THR A 290 10.59 -22.10 -19.01
N PRO A 291 9.50 -21.67 -19.68
CA PRO A 291 9.61 -20.74 -20.78
C PRO A 291 10.39 -19.51 -20.31
N LYS A 292 11.25 -18.94 -21.15
CA LYS A 292 11.95 -17.67 -20.89
C LYS A 292 10.93 -16.53 -20.81
N MET A 293 10.17 -16.47 -19.72
CA MET A 293 9.56 -15.23 -19.28
C MET A 293 10.70 -14.29 -18.90
N ILE A 294 10.54 -13.00 -19.21
CA ILE A 294 11.34 -11.92 -18.64
C ILE A 294 10.96 -11.84 -17.15
N GLY A 295 11.39 -12.85 -16.39
CA GLY A 295 11.18 -12.97 -14.97
C GLY A 295 12.26 -12.19 -14.25
N ARG A 296 11.85 -11.45 -13.23
CA ARG A 296 12.70 -10.77 -12.24
C ARG A 296 13.88 -11.68 -11.85
N LYS A 297 15.08 -11.42 -12.39
CA LYS A 297 16.30 -12.00 -11.83
C LYS A 297 16.37 -11.54 -10.36
N PRO A 298 16.68 -12.43 -9.41
CA PRO A 298 16.87 -12.03 -8.02
C PRO A 298 17.86 -10.88 -7.98
N ASN A 299 17.55 -9.90 -7.13
CA ASN A 299 18.32 -8.69 -6.88
C ASN A 299 19.82 -8.99 -7.04
N PRO A 300 20.50 -8.52 -8.11
CA PRO A 300 21.92 -8.74 -8.18
C PRO A 300 22.49 -8.06 -6.93
N LYS A 301 23.37 -8.73 -6.18
CA LYS A 301 24.06 -8.14 -5.03
C LYS A 301 24.94 -6.93 -5.41
N SER A 302 24.86 -6.46 -6.65
CA SER A 302 25.55 -5.31 -7.21
C SER A 302 24.58 -4.14 -7.30
N ASP A 303 24.99 -3.02 -6.72
CA ASP A 303 24.39 -1.72 -6.93
C ASP A 303 24.22 -1.44 -8.44
N PRO A 304 23.00 -1.15 -8.95
CA PRO A 304 22.76 -0.96 -10.37
C PRO A 304 23.19 0.44 -10.84
N ARG A 305 23.48 1.35 -9.90
CA ARG A 305 23.90 2.71 -10.22
C ARG A 305 25.24 2.68 -10.97
N PRO A 306 25.53 3.67 -11.83
CA PRO A 306 26.75 3.71 -12.65
C PRO A 306 28.03 3.95 -11.84
N PHE A 307 27.98 3.85 -10.51
CA PHE A 307 29.11 4.06 -9.62
C PHE A 307 29.89 2.76 -9.47
N THR A 308 31.17 2.80 -9.82
CA THR A 308 32.10 1.65 -9.71
C THR A 308 32.42 1.30 -8.26
N SER A 309 32.22 2.23 -7.32
CA SER A 309 32.39 2.05 -5.89
C SER A 309 31.24 2.70 -5.13
N SER A 310 30.86 2.11 -3.99
CA SER A 310 29.83 2.65 -3.08
C SER A 310 30.28 3.90 -2.32
N ALA A 311 31.56 4.26 -2.44
CA ALA A 311 32.15 5.48 -1.90
C ALA A 311 32.94 6.19 -3.02
N PRO A 312 33.01 7.54 -3.01
CA PRO A 312 33.86 8.30 -3.94
C PRO A 312 35.33 7.89 -3.78
N THR A 313 36.07 7.84 -4.90
CA THR A 313 37.51 7.54 -4.85
C THR A 313 38.28 8.71 -4.22
N GLU A 314 39.53 8.49 -3.78
CA GLU A 314 40.39 9.59 -3.31
C GLU A 314 40.55 10.69 -4.36
N ASN A 315 40.57 10.36 -5.65
CA ASN A 315 40.61 11.34 -6.73
C ASN A 315 39.31 12.13 -6.87
N ASP A 316 38.15 11.49 -6.68
CA ASP A 316 36.85 12.19 -6.66
C ASP A 316 36.75 13.10 -5.44
N MET A 317 37.24 12.64 -4.29
CA MET A 317 37.35 13.41 -3.06
C MET A 317 38.31 14.59 -3.22
N LEU A 318 39.44 14.42 -3.91
CA LEU A 318 40.40 15.49 -4.24
C LEU A 318 39.84 16.48 -5.25
N ALA A 319 39.10 16.02 -6.26
CA ALA A 319 38.42 16.87 -7.23
C ALA A 319 37.31 17.70 -6.57
N LEU A 320 36.51 17.06 -5.71
CA LEU A 320 35.51 17.72 -4.88
C LEU A 320 36.19 18.71 -3.93
N HIS A 321 37.22 18.31 -3.19
CA HIS A 321 37.98 19.18 -2.30
C HIS A 321 38.57 20.38 -3.04
N LYS A 322 39.15 20.17 -4.23
CA LYS A 322 39.67 21.26 -5.08
C LYS A 322 38.55 22.21 -5.54
N HIS A 323 37.37 21.68 -5.86
CA HIS A 323 36.18 22.48 -6.18
C HIS A 323 35.68 23.29 -4.98
N LEU A 324 35.66 22.69 -3.78
CA LEU A 324 35.27 23.33 -2.53
C LEU A 324 36.26 24.40 -2.09
N VAL A 325 37.57 24.13 -2.16
CA VAL A 325 38.64 25.08 -1.81
C VAL A 325 38.68 26.27 -2.76
N GLN A 326 38.24 26.10 -4.01
CA GLN A 326 38.06 27.20 -4.96
C GLN A 326 36.86 28.10 -4.65
N ARG A 327 36.01 27.73 -3.69
CA ARG A 327 34.90 28.53 -3.14
C ARG A 327 35.20 28.89 -1.67
N PRO A 328 36.04 29.91 -1.40
CA PRO A 328 36.37 30.27 -0.02
C PRO A 328 35.17 30.95 0.64
N GLY A 329 34.40 30.22 1.45
CA GLY A 329 33.35 30.84 2.27
C GLY A 329 32.25 29.92 2.83
N GLU A 330 32.01 28.75 2.25
CA GLU A 330 30.83 27.95 2.63
C GLU A 330 31.24 26.55 3.09
N THR A 331 31.37 26.40 4.41
CA THR A 331 31.20 25.10 5.07
C THR A 331 29.70 24.86 5.20
N SER A 332 29.03 24.65 4.07
CA SER A 332 27.62 24.31 3.99
C SER A 332 27.48 22.80 3.85
N ASP A 333 26.52 22.19 4.55
CA ASP A 333 26.07 20.81 4.29
C ASP A 333 25.56 20.63 2.85
N ASP A 334 25.33 21.75 2.15
CA ASP A 334 25.08 21.83 0.73
C ASP A 334 26.18 22.64 0.00
N PRO A 335 27.29 22.01 -0.36
CA PRO A 335 28.39 22.68 -1.05
C PRO A 335 28.06 23.18 -2.47
N LEU A 336 26.94 22.72 -3.04
CA LEU A 336 26.51 23.09 -4.37
C LEU A 336 25.44 24.20 -4.37
N ASP A 337 24.96 24.59 -3.19
CA ASP A 337 23.90 25.59 -2.97
C ASP A 337 22.65 25.30 -3.84
N ARG A 338 22.27 24.02 -3.88
CA ARG A 338 21.13 23.46 -4.63
C ARG A 338 19.93 23.12 -3.75
N PHE A 339 20.13 23.00 -2.46
CA PHE A 339 19.13 22.64 -1.46
C PHE A 339 18.71 23.92 -0.75
N ASN A 340 17.41 24.21 -0.80
CA ASN A 340 16.85 25.16 0.12
C ASN A 340 16.81 24.48 1.50
N PRO A 341 17.33 25.12 2.57
CA PRO A 341 17.21 24.57 3.92
C PRO A 341 15.72 24.36 4.22
N GLU A 342 15.38 23.16 4.66
CA GLU A 342 14.01 22.86 5.06
C GLU A 342 13.64 23.79 6.23
N PRO A 343 12.54 24.56 6.11
CA PRO A 343 12.14 25.45 7.19
C PRO A 343 11.86 24.61 8.44
N SER A 344 12.28 25.12 9.60
CA SER A 344 11.93 24.50 10.88
C SER A 344 10.42 24.32 10.98
N CYS A 345 9.99 23.12 11.36
CA CYS A 345 8.57 22.84 11.57
C CYS A 345 7.96 23.83 12.57
N GLY A 346 6.68 24.19 12.37
CA GLY A 346 5.92 24.95 13.36
C GLY A 346 5.83 24.20 14.69
N GLU A 347 5.60 24.94 15.80
CA GLU A 347 5.47 24.33 17.15
C GLU A 347 4.31 23.33 17.25
N ASP A 348 3.34 23.44 16.34
CA ASP A 348 2.14 22.63 16.22
C ASP A 348 2.28 21.45 15.23
N CYS A 349 3.48 21.20 14.70
CA CYS A 349 3.73 20.11 13.77
C CYS A 349 3.37 18.74 14.39
N PRO A 350 2.36 18.02 13.85
CA PRO A 350 1.90 16.76 14.41
C PRO A 350 3.00 15.70 14.51
N ASP A 351 3.90 15.66 13.52
CA ASP A 351 4.97 14.66 13.45
C ASP A 351 6.05 14.93 14.51
N CYS A 352 6.44 16.20 14.70
CA CYS A 352 7.37 16.57 15.78
C CYS A 352 6.77 16.34 17.17
N LEU A 353 5.48 16.58 17.35
CA LEU A 353 4.77 16.30 18.61
C LEU A 353 4.75 14.79 18.89
N GLN A 354 4.41 13.99 17.87
CA GLN A 354 4.41 12.53 17.98
C GLN A 354 5.81 11.98 18.28
N GLU A 355 6.85 12.53 17.66
CA GLU A 355 8.23 12.10 17.91
C GLU A 355 8.64 12.38 19.37
N ARG A 356 8.30 13.56 19.90
CA ARG A 356 8.53 13.91 21.31
C ARG A 356 7.76 12.99 22.27
N GLU A 357 6.49 12.70 22.00
CA GLU A 357 5.69 11.76 22.79
C GLU A 357 6.27 10.33 22.70
N SER A 358 6.74 9.92 21.53
CA SER A 358 7.38 8.62 21.31
C SER A 358 8.67 8.49 22.14
N MET A 359 9.49 9.55 22.18
CA MET A 359 10.70 9.59 23.02
C MET A 359 10.37 9.52 24.52
N GLN A 360 9.26 10.11 24.97
CA GLN A 360 8.83 10.08 26.37
C GLN A 360 8.20 8.74 26.78
N THR A 361 7.43 8.11 25.89
CA THR A 361 6.68 6.88 26.17
C THR A 361 7.46 5.61 25.84
N GLY A 362 8.55 5.71 25.06
CA GLY A 362 9.32 4.57 24.56
C GLY A 362 8.61 3.80 23.44
N HIS A 363 7.48 4.28 22.94
CA HIS A 363 6.71 3.67 21.87
C HIS A 363 6.79 4.56 20.62
N ALA A 364 7.67 4.18 19.67
CA ALA A 364 7.76 4.85 18.38
C ALA A 364 6.46 4.68 17.60
N ALA A 365 5.74 5.76 17.31
CA ALA A 365 4.61 5.75 16.38
C ALA A 365 4.91 6.72 15.22
N GLY A 366 4.50 6.37 14.00
CA GLY A 366 4.70 7.19 12.80
C GLY A 366 6.03 6.93 12.06
N MET A 367 6.07 7.26 10.76
CA MET A 367 7.31 7.40 9.98
C MET A 367 7.93 8.80 10.20
N GLY A 368 8.07 9.20 11.46
CA GLY A 368 8.77 10.42 11.85
C GLY A 368 10.26 10.13 11.96
N SER A 369 11.07 10.89 11.23
CA SER A 369 12.50 10.70 10.93
C SER A 369 12.81 9.75 9.77
N ALA A 370 13.84 10.11 8.99
CA ALA A 370 14.26 9.54 7.72
C ALA A 370 14.69 8.04 7.75
N GLU A 371 14.39 7.31 8.82
CA GLU A 371 14.68 5.89 8.92
C GLU A 371 13.50 5.05 8.41
N GLU A 372 13.79 4.12 7.50
CA GLU A 372 12.84 3.12 7.00
C GLU A 372 12.10 2.43 8.15
N TYR A 373 10.77 2.31 8.04
CA TYR A 373 9.94 1.53 8.95
C TYR A 373 10.56 0.14 9.20
N ARG A 374 11.05 -0.08 10.44
CA ARG A 374 11.51 -1.41 10.89
C ARG A 374 10.30 -2.17 11.43
N PRO A 375 10.03 -3.40 10.95
CA PRO A 375 8.97 -4.22 11.51
C PRO A 375 9.19 -4.37 13.02
N LYS A 376 8.25 -3.87 13.83
CA LYS A 376 8.32 -4.03 15.28
C LYS A 376 8.17 -5.51 15.65
N GLU A 377 8.48 -5.84 16.90
CA GLU A 377 8.12 -7.13 17.48
C GLU A 377 6.63 -7.40 17.28
N ARG A 378 6.28 -8.66 16.99
CA ARG A 378 4.89 -9.06 16.78
C ARG A 378 4.07 -8.81 18.03
N LEU A 379 2.79 -8.50 17.83
CA LEU A 379 1.85 -8.35 18.94
C LEU A 379 1.70 -9.65 19.71
N ASP A 380 1.74 -9.54 21.04
CA ASP A 380 1.37 -10.62 21.94
C ASP A 380 -0.16 -10.74 21.99
N TRP A 381 -0.68 -11.65 21.16
CA TRP A 381 -2.11 -11.93 21.07
C TRP A 381 -2.70 -12.55 22.33
N ALA A 382 -1.89 -13.22 23.18
CA ALA A 382 -2.37 -13.74 24.46
C ALA A 382 -2.65 -12.59 25.43
N ARG A 383 -1.75 -11.60 25.49
CA ARG A 383 -1.97 -10.36 26.26
C ARG A 383 -3.17 -9.58 25.76
N ILE A 384 -3.33 -9.45 24.44
CA ILE A 384 -4.51 -8.79 23.86
C ILE A 384 -5.79 -9.53 24.28
N ALA A 385 -5.83 -10.85 24.06
CA ALA A 385 -7.00 -11.67 24.37
C ALA A 385 -7.41 -11.59 25.85
N ASP A 386 -6.45 -11.55 26.78
CA ASP A 386 -6.74 -11.43 28.21
C ASP A 386 -7.49 -10.13 28.56
N THR A 387 -7.12 -9.02 27.90
CA THR A 387 -7.72 -7.70 28.15
C THR A 387 -8.99 -7.40 27.35
N MET A 388 -9.39 -8.27 26.41
CA MET A 388 -10.60 -8.12 25.61
C MET A 388 -11.89 -8.46 26.39
N ALA A 389 -12.99 -7.82 26.01
CA ALA A 389 -14.32 -8.16 26.54
C ALA A 389 -14.80 -9.50 25.99
N LYS A 390 -15.49 -10.31 26.83
CA LYS A 390 -16.10 -11.57 26.39
C LYS A 390 -17.52 -11.32 25.83
N PRO A 391 -17.95 -12.02 24.76
CA PRO A 391 -17.14 -12.91 23.91
C PRO A 391 -16.12 -12.13 23.07
N ARG A 392 -14.94 -12.72 22.86
CA ARG A 392 -13.80 -12.08 22.18
C ARG A 392 -13.83 -12.43 20.70
N TRP A 393 -13.87 -11.43 19.84
CA TRP A 393 -13.87 -11.61 18.39
C TRP A 393 -12.64 -10.98 17.73
N VAL A 394 -12.05 -11.70 16.78
CA VAL A 394 -11.07 -11.17 15.84
C VAL A 394 -11.57 -11.39 14.42
N PHE A 395 -11.67 -10.32 13.65
CA PHE A 395 -12.05 -10.35 12.25
C PHE A 395 -10.81 -10.06 11.41
N ASP A 396 -10.30 -11.08 10.73
CA ASP A 396 -9.11 -10.97 9.90
C ASP A 396 -9.48 -10.67 8.45
N GLY A 397 -9.39 -9.38 8.09
CA GLY A 397 -9.65 -8.89 6.75
C GLY A 397 -8.52 -9.12 5.75
N ARG A 398 -7.36 -9.64 6.21
CA ARG A 398 -6.10 -9.67 5.45
C ARG A 398 -5.38 -11.01 5.45
N GLY A 399 -5.92 -12.02 6.14
CA GLY A 399 -5.34 -13.38 6.19
C GLY A 399 -3.98 -13.41 6.91
N VAL A 400 -3.81 -12.62 7.95
CA VAL A 400 -2.57 -12.53 8.74
C VAL A 400 -2.59 -13.34 10.04
N ILE A 401 -3.76 -13.87 10.43
CA ILE A 401 -3.99 -14.62 11.67
C ILE A 401 -4.26 -16.10 11.37
N ASP A 402 -3.58 -16.99 12.08
CA ASP A 402 -4.02 -18.38 12.23
C ASP A 402 -5.13 -18.47 13.28
N SER A 403 -6.33 -18.87 12.82
CA SER A 403 -7.50 -19.03 13.67
C SER A 403 -7.32 -20.09 14.75
N ARG A 404 -6.58 -21.17 14.50
CA ARG A 404 -6.40 -22.29 15.43
C ARG A 404 -5.65 -21.88 16.69
N GLU A 405 -4.64 -21.02 16.54
CA GLU A 405 -3.89 -20.50 17.69
C GLU A 405 -4.74 -19.51 18.51
N MET A 406 -5.57 -18.71 17.84
CA MET A 406 -6.48 -17.78 18.52
C MET A 406 -7.62 -18.48 19.25
N GLU A 407 -8.13 -19.58 18.69
CA GLU A 407 -9.16 -20.42 19.32
C GLU A 407 -8.68 -21.01 20.65
N LYS A 408 -7.40 -21.39 20.76
CA LYS A 408 -6.78 -21.83 22.03
C LYS A 408 -6.80 -20.74 23.12
N LEU A 409 -6.82 -19.47 22.72
CA LEU A 409 -6.94 -18.31 23.62
C LEU A 409 -8.41 -17.97 23.96
N GLY A 410 -9.37 -18.77 23.46
CA GLY A 410 -10.80 -18.51 23.60
C GLY A 410 -11.27 -17.29 22.79
N VAL A 411 -10.59 -16.99 21.68
CA VAL A 411 -10.95 -15.94 20.73
C VAL A 411 -11.63 -16.57 19.52
N ARG A 412 -12.77 -16.01 19.11
CA ARG A 412 -13.47 -16.42 17.90
C ARG A 412 -12.90 -15.65 16.71
N VAL A 413 -12.56 -16.35 15.63
CA VAL A 413 -11.93 -15.75 14.46
C VAL A 413 -12.78 -15.91 13.22
N GLU A 414 -13.00 -14.81 12.51
CA GLU A 414 -13.64 -14.78 11.19
C GLU A 414 -12.65 -14.21 10.18
N SER A 415 -12.41 -14.92 9.08
CA SER A 415 -11.48 -14.49 8.03
C SER A 415 -12.17 -14.39 6.68
N VAL A 416 -11.68 -13.50 5.82
CA VAL A 416 -12.13 -13.44 4.42
C VAL A 416 -11.78 -14.75 3.71
N GLY A 417 -12.75 -15.32 2.99
CA GLY A 417 -12.54 -16.44 2.08
C GLY A 417 -12.43 -17.82 2.72
N ARG A 418 -12.81 -17.97 3.99
CA ARG A 418 -12.87 -19.25 4.71
C ARG A 418 -14.23 -19.45 5.36
N GLN A 419 -14.80 -20.64 5.24
CA GLN A 419 -16.00 -20.98 5.99
C GLN A 419 -15.66 -21.31 7.43
N HIS A 420 -16.24 -20.60 8.39
CA HIS A 420 -16.18 -20.99 9.79
C HIS A 420 -17.21 -22.12 10.02
N ARG A 421 -16.74 -23.30 10.46
CA ARG A 421 -17.63 -24.39 10.89
C ARG A 421 -18.05 -24.08 12.34
N PHE A 422 -19.32 -23.73 12.52
CA PHE A 422 -19.95 -23.66 13.85
C PHE A 422 -20.12 -25.05 14.46
#